data_AF-A0A1I2K0E0-F1
#
_entry.id   AF-A0A1I2K0E0-F1
#
_cell.length_a   1.000
_cell.length_b   1.000
_cell.length_c   1.000
_cell.angle_alpha   90.00
_cell.angle_beta   90.00
_cell.angle_gamma   90.00
#
_symmetry.space_group_name_H-M   'P 1'
#
loop_
_entity.id
_entity.type
_entity.pdbx_description
1 polymer ?
#
loop_
_entity_poly.entity_id
_entity_poly.type
_entity_poly.pdbx_seq_one_letter_code
_entity_poly.pdbx_strand_id
1 'polypeptide(L)'
;MGLFDFWVYTALYWGALALSLWAFVDSLVRPAPAFVATGKLSKPGWVAITGLSAVVIFWLTPMSLLGLPAVIAAIVYLVDVRPAVRGLPRGNSW
;
A
#
# COMPACT_ATOMS: atom_id res chain seq x y z
N MET A 1 17.86 12.70 -24.86
CA MET A 1 17.04 12.78 -23.65
C MET A 1 15.91 11.73 -23.62
N GLY A 2 15.20 11.44 -24.72
CA GLY A 2 14.03 10.53 -24.68
C GLY A 2 14.20 9.07 -24.20
N LEU A 3 15.39 8.45 -24.34
CA LEU A 3 15.58 7.05 -23.88
C LEU A 3 15.75 6.94 -22.36
N PHE A 4 16.49 7.86 -21.75
CA PHE A 4 16.71 7.86 -20.30
C PHE A 4 15.38 8.11 -19.57
N ASP A 5 14.66 9.16 -19.97
CA ASP A 5 13.37 9.52 -19.40
C ASP A 5 12.37 8.36 -19.51
N PHE A 6 12.32 7.69 -20.67
CA PHE A 6 11.47 6.53 -20.90
C PHE A 6 11.73 5.40 -19.89
N TRP A 7 12.99 5.04 -19.67
CA TRP A 7 13.34 3.98 -18.72
C TRP A 7 13.01 4.37 -17.28
N VAL A 8 13.26 5.62 -16.91
CA VAL A 8 12.98 6.14 -15.56
C VAL A 8 11.47 6.11 -15.29
N TYR A 9 10.65 6.68 -16.17
CA TYR A 9 9.20 6.71 -15.97
C TYR A 9 8.58 5.32 -15.98
N THR A 10 9.07 4.42 -16.84
CA THR A 10 8.59 3.03 -16.89
C THR A 10 8.92 2.28 -15.60
N ALA A 11 10.16 2.40 -15.10
CA ALA A 11 10.56 1.79 -13.84
C ALA A 11 9.75 2.33 -12.65
N LEU A 12 9.52 3.63 -12.60
CA LEU A 12 8.69 4.27 -11.57
C LEU A 12 7.23 3.80 -11.63
N TYR A 13 6.64 3.70 -12.82
CA TYR A 13 5.28 3.21 -13.00
C TYR A 13 5.12 1.80 -12.45
N TRP A 14 5.94 0.85 -12.93
CA TRP A 14 5.84 -0.54 -12.52
C TRP A 14 6.22 -0.75 -11.05
N GLY A 15 7.22 -0.03 -10.54
CA GLY A 15 7.60 -0.08 -9.14
C GLY A 15 6.49 0.42 -8.21
N ALA A 16 5.89 1.56 -8.52
CA ALA A 16 4.75 2.10 -7.76
C ALA A 16 3.53 1.19 -7.82
N LEU A 17 3.24 0.61 -8.99
CA LEU A 17 2.13 -0.31 -9.16
C LEU A 17 2.35 -1.60 -8.35
N ALA A 18 3.56 -2.17 -8.40
CA ALA A 18 3.90 -3.35 -7.61
C ALA A 18 3.79 -3.09 -6.09
N LEU A 19 4.28 -1.94 -5.62
CA LEU A 19 4.18 -1.56 -4.20
C LEU A 19 2.72 -1.39 -3.75
N SER A 20 1.90 -0.72 -4.55
CA SER A 20 0.49 -0.51 -4.21
C SER A 20 -0.33 -1.81 -4.23
N LEU A 21 -0.10 -2.68 -5.20
CA LEU A 21 -0.69 -4.03 -5.22
C LEU A 21 -0.25 -4.86 -4.02
N TRP A 22 1.03 -4.80 -3.65
CA TRP A 22 1.53 -5.48 -2.46
C TRP A 22 0.87 -4.98 -1.18
N ALA A 23 0.76 -3.66 -1.02
CA ALA A 23 0.08 -3.04 0.11
C ALA A 23 -1.38 -3.50 0.19
N PHE A 24 -2.10 -3.48 -0.95
CA PHE A 24 -3.48 -3.90 -1.03
C PHE A 24 -3.68 -5.37 -0.65
N VAL A 25 -2.89 -6.28 -1.25
CA VAL A 25 -2.96 -7.71 -0.94
C VAL A 25 -2.61 -7.99 0.52
N ASP A 26 -1.56 -7.36 1.05
CA ASP A 26 -1.20 -7.54 2.47
C ASP A 26 -2.33 -7.07 3.38
N SER A 27 -2.97 -5.93 3.09
CA SER A 27 -4.11 -5.40 3.88
C SER A 27 -5.32 -6.34 3.91
N LEU A 28 -5.58 -7.06 2.81
CA LEU A 28 -6.65 -8.05 2.72
C LEU A 28 -6.35 -9.30 3.56
N VAL A 29 -5.10 -9.74 3.58
CA VAL A 29 -4.66 -10.96 4.26
C VAL A 29 -4.57 -10.79 5.77
N ARG A 30 -4.25 -9.58 6.27
CA ARG A 30 -4.11 -9.33 7.72
C ARG A 30 -5.46 -9.44 8.46
N PRO A 31 -5.49 -10.04 9.66
CA PRO A 31 -6.73 -10.19 10.44
C PRO A 31 -7.19 -8.83 11.00
N ALA A 32 -8.51 -8.59 11.00
CA ALA A 32 -9.08 -7.32 11.47
C ALA A 32 -8.74 -6.95 12.93
N PRO A 33 -8.71 -7.89 13.89
CA PRO A 33 -8.34 -7.58 15.28
C PRO A 33 -6.94 -6.99 15.43
N ALA A 34 -6.01 -7.32 14.53
CA ALA A 34 -4.63 -6.82 14.62
C ALA A 34 -4.51 -5.32 14.29
N PHE A 35 -5.41 -4.77 13.45
CA PHE A 35 -5.48 -3.34 13.18
C PHE A 35 -5.99 -2.56 14.39
N VAL A 36 -7.01 -3.09 15.06
CA VAL A 36 -7.60 -2.48 16.26
C VAL A 36 -6.62 -2.54 17.43
N ALA A 37 -5.97 -3.70 17.64
CA ALA A 37 -5.02 -3.89 18.73
C ALA A 37 -3.76 -3.02 18.61
N THR A 38 -3.43 -2.53 17.41
CA THR A 38 -2.29 -1.63 17.16
C THR A 38 -2.68 -0.16 17.12
N GLY A 39 -3.95 0.17 17.38
CA GLY A 39 -4.45 1.54 17.34
C GLY A 39 -4.40 2.19 15.95
N LYS A 40 -4.29 1.39 14.88
CA LYS A 40 -4.33 1.87 13.49
C LYS A 40 -5.78 2.00 13.03
N LEU A 41 -6.00 2.67 11.89
CA LEU A 41 -7.30 2.68 11.21
C LEU A 41 -7.81 1.24 11.02
N SER A 42 -9.12 1.05 11.00
CA SER A 42 -9.74 -0.26 10.84
C SER A 42 -9.34 -0.96 9.54
N LYS A 43 -9.45 -2.29 9.50
CA LYS A 43 -9.14 -3.09 8.30
C LYS A 43 -9.89 -2.59 7.05
N PRO A 44 -11.22 -2.35 7.07
CA PRO A 44 -11.91 -1.82 5.89
C PRO A 44 -11.35 -0.47 5.42
N GLY A 45 -10.94 0.40 6.34
CA GLY A 45 -10.31 1.68 6.01
C GLY A 45 -9.00 1.51 5.26
N TRP A 46 -8.08 0.67 5.76
CA TRP A 46 -6.81 0.43 5.08
C TRP A 46 -6.96 -0.33 3.76
N VAL A 47 -7.88 -1.28 3.68
CA VAL A 47 -8.19 -1.99 2.43
C VAL A 47 -8.73 -1.01 1.38
N ALA A 48 -9.63 -0.09 1.76
CA ALA A 48 -10.15 0.92 0.86
C ALA A 48 -9.06 1.88 0.37
N ILE A 49 -8.20 2.36 1.27
CA ILE A 49 -7.10 3.28 0.93
C ILE A 49 -6.11 2.60 -0.03
N THR A 50 -5.60 1.42 0.31
CA THR A 50 -4.61 0.71 -0.51
C THR A 50 -5.21 0.21 -1.84
N GLY A 51 -6.48 -0.19 -1.84
CA GLY A 51 -7.21 -0.56 -3.05
C GLY A 51 -7.39 0.64 -3.99
N LEU A 52 -7.81 1.79 -3.45
CA LEU A 52 -7.90 3.03 -4.22
C LEU A 52 -6.53 3.46 -4.76
N SER A 53 -5.46 3.32 -3.95
CA SER A 53 -4.11 3.60 -4.41
C SER A 53 -3.71 2.75 -5.62
N ALA A 54 -3.98 1.45 -5.59
CA ALA A 54 -3.66 0.55 -6.69
C ALA A 54 -4.43 0.92 -7.97
N VAL A 55 -5.72 1.22 -7.84
CA VAL A 55 -6.57 1.68 -8.96
C VAL A 55 -6.05 3.00 -9.52
N VAL A 56 -5.79 3.99 -8.67
CA VAL A 56 -5.31 5.32 -9.10
C VAL A 56 -3.96 5.22 -9.80
N ILE A 57 -3.00 4.46 -9.27
CA ILE A 57 -1.69 4.29 -9.90
C ILE A 57 -1.82 3.59 -11.25
N PHE A 58 -2.67 2.56 -11.34
CA PHE A 58 -2.89 1.82 -12.58
C PHE A 58 -3.47 2.73 -13.69
N TRP A 59 -4.54 3.48 -13.39
CA TRP A 59 -5.27 4.27 -14.38
C TRP A 59 -4.69 5.67 -14.63
N LEU A 60 -4.22 6.35 -13.59
CA LEU A 60 -3.79 7.74 -13.65
C LEU A 60 -2.27 7.92 -13.62
N THR A 61 -1.50 6.85 -13.46
CA THR A 61 -0.04 6.85 -13.29
C THR A 61 0.42 7.47 -11.96
N PRO A 62 1.59 7.09 -11.42
CA PRO A 62 2.07 7.59 -10.13
C PRO A 62 2.51 9.06 -10.16
N MET A 63 2.77 9.65 -11.34
CA MET A 63 3.17 11.06 -11.47
C MET A 63 2.00 12.03 -11.63
N SER A 64 0.76 11.54 -11.59
CA SER A 64 -0.41 12.41 -11.57
C SER A 64 -0.64 13.05 -10.19
N LEU A 65 -1.46 14.11 -10.15
CA LEU A 65 -1.86 14.79 -8.92
C LEU A 65 -2.45 13.82 -7.87
N LEU A 66 -3.20 12.80 -8.32
CA LEU A 66 -3.75 11.77 -7.45
C LEU A 66 -2.80 10.56 -7.27
N GLY A 67 -1.91 10.33 -8.23
CA GLY A 67 -0.90 9.27 -8.19
C GLY A 67 0.09 9.43 -7.06
N LEU A 68 0.57 10.65 -6.81
CA LEU A 68 1.54 10.91 -5.74
C LEU A 68 0.96 10.59 -4.34
N PRO A 69 -0.23 11.11 -3.94
CA PRO A 69 -0.90 10.67 -2.71
C PRO A 69 -1.16 9.16 -2.66
N ALA A 70 -1.53 8.54 -3.79
CA ALA A 70 -1.75 7.10 -3.85
C ALA A 70 -0.48 6.29 -3.54
N VAL A 71 0.67 6.71 -4.09
CA VAL A 71 1.98 6.11 -3.79
C VAL A 71 2.33 6.30 -2.32
N ILE A 72 2.15 7.51 -1.78
CA ILE A 72 2.41 7.80 -0.36
C ILE A 72 1.56 6.88 0.53
N ALA A 73 0.27 6.74 0.25
CA ALA A 73 -0.62 5.89 1.02
C ALA A 73 -0.20 4.41 1.00
N ALA A 74 0.25 3.90 -0.15
CA ALA A 74 0.79 2.54 -0.26
C ALA A 74 2.08 2.38 0.58
N ILE A 75 2.99 3.35 0.53
CA ILE A 75 4.24 3.35 1.32
C ILE A 75 3.94 3.42 2.82
N VAL A 76 3.04 4.32 3.25
CA VAL A 76 2.62 4.44 4.65
C VAL A 76 2.07 3.12 5.17
N TYR A 77 1.22 2.44 4.39
CA TYR A 77 0.75 1.11 4.77
C TYR A 77 1.92 0.13 4.96
N LEU A 78 2.84 0.06 3.99
CA LEU A 78 3.93 -0.92 4.01
C LEU A 78 4.97 -0.67 5.11
N VAL A 79 5.26 0.59 5.42
CA VAL A 79 6.34 1.01 6.32
C VAL A 79 5.85 1.22 7.75
N ASP A 80 4.61 1.69 7.95
CA ASP A 80 4.09 1.98 9.29
C ASP A 80 3.05 0.94 9.75
N VAL A 81 2.01 0.70 8.94
CA VAL A 81 0.88 -0.15 9.34
C VAL A 81 1.27 -1.62 9.37
N ARG A 82 1.92 -2.09 8.31
CA ARG A 82 2.28 -3.50 8.16
C ARG A 82 3.23 -3.99 9.26
N PRO A 83 4.30 -3.27 9.66
CA PRO A 83 5.14 -3.70 10.78
C PRO A 83 4.36 -3.75 12.10
N ALA A 84 3.50 -2.76 12.37
CA ALA A 84 2.67 -2.75 13.58
C ALA A 84 1.73 -3.97 13.63
N VAL A 85 0.97 -4.20 12.56
CA VAL A 85 -0.03 -5.28 12.48
C VAL A 85 0.62 -6.67 12.42
N ARG A 86 1.87 -6.78 11.95
CA ARG A 86 2.65 -8.03 11.96
C ARG A 86 3.28 -8.36 13.30
N GLY A 87 3.52 -7.36 14.15
CA GLY A 87 4.20 -7.53 15.44
C GLY A 87 3.38 -8.27 16.50
N LEU A 88 2.07 -8.44 16.28
CA LEU A 88 1.21 -9.18 17.20
C LEU A 88 1.44 -10.69 17.03
N PRO A 89 1.85 -11.41 18.08
CA PRO A 89 1.85 -12.87 18.08
C PRO A 89 0.45 -13.36 17.69
N ARG A 90 0.37 -14.36 16.82
CA ARG A 90 -0.89 -15.13 16.70
C ARG A 90 -1.15 -15.67 18.08
N GLY A 91 -2.18 -15.15 18.76
CA GLY A 91 -2.46 -15.47 20.16
C GLY A 91 -2.41 -16.97 20.36
N ASN A 92 -1.46 -17.43 21.17
CA ASN A 92 -1.42 -18.80 21.65
C ASN A 92 -2.41 -18.85 22.81
N SER A 93 -3.59 -19.41 22.56
CA SER A 93 -4.54 -19.77 23.61
C SER A 93 -3.98 -20.98 24.37
N TRP A 94 -3.34 -20.73 25.51
CA TRP A 94 -3.10 -21.71 26.56
C TRP A 94 -3.76 -21.21 27.83
#